data_AF-A0A6L7XAZ6-F1
#
_entry.id   AF-A0A6L7XAZ6-F1
#
_cell.length_a   1.000
_cell.length_b   1.000
_cell.length_c   1.000
_cell.angle_alpha   90.00
_cell.angle_beta   90.00
_cell.angle_gamma   90.00
#
_symmetry.space_group_name_H-M   'P 1'
#
loop_
_entity.id
_entity.type
_entity.pdbx_description
1 polymer ?
#
loop_
_entity_poly.entity_id
_entity_poly.type
_entity_poly.pdbx_seq_one_letter_code
_entity_poly.pdbx_strand_id
1 'polypeptide(L)'
;MARLDHDGLSAAVAAAVGASPDTSGTADLVSERGFIVVAAEVGDLKSAFKRAKKIDGYRWVAINREDLFGANPLSIGSKVGILDANGRVLKNADSPRKKI
;
A
#
# COMPACT_ATOMS: atom_id res chain seq x y z
N MET A 1 1.48 -10.80 -15.76
CA MET A 1 1.18 -11.66 -14.60
C MET A 1 -0.33 -11.80 -14.53
N ALA A 2 -0.84 -12.94 -14.09
CA ALA A 2 -2.24 -13.02 -13.69
C ALA A 2 -2.46 -12.09 -12.49
N ARG A 3 -3.67 -11.54 -12.37
CA ARG A 3 -4.08 -10.78 -11.19
C ARG A 3 -3.86 -11.64 -9.95
N LEU A 4 -3.21 -11.07 -8.94
CA LEU A 4 -3.05 -11.71 -7.64
C LEU A 4 -4.26 -11.39 -6.76
N ASP A 5 -4.73 -12.38 -6.03
CA ASP A 5 -5.68 -12.20 -4.93
C ASP A 5 -4.98 -11.53 -3.72
N HIS A 6 -5.73 -11.32 -2.64
CA HIS A 6 -5.21 -10.63 -1.46
C HIS A 6 -4.00 -11.32 -0.86
N ASP A 7 -4.06 -12.64 -0.69
CA ASP A 7 -2.99 -13.42 -0.07
C ASP A 7 -1.76 -13.50 -0.99
N GLY A 8 -1.98 -13.72 -2.29
CA GLY A 8 -0.90 -13.74 -3.28
C GLY A 8 -0.21 -12.39 -3.42
N LEU A 9 -0.96 -11.29 -3.42
CA LEU A 9 -0.39 -9.94 -3.48
C LEU A 9 0.39 -9.61 -2.21
N SER A 10 -0.16 -9.97 -1.04
CA SER A 10 0.51 -9.78 0.25
C SER A 10 1.83 -10.53 0.31
N ALA A 11 1.83 -11.82 -0.06
CA ALA A 11 3.04 -12.64 -0.08
C ALA A 11 4.09 -12.11 -1.07
N ALA A 12 3.69 -11.72 -2.28
CA ALA A 12 4.58 -11.19 -3.29
C ALA A 12 5.26 -9.89 -2.83
N VAL A 13 4.47 -8.96 -2.27
CA VAL A 13 4.98 -7.68 -1.76
C VAL A 13 5.90 -7.91 -0.57
N ALA A 14 5.49 -8.77 0.38
CA ALA A 14 6.30 -9.10 1.55
C ALA A 14 7.69 -9.62 1.16
N ALA A 15 7.75 -10.56 0.21
CA ALA A 15 9.00 -11.07 -0.32
C ALA A 15 9.83 -9.98 -1.04
N ALA A 16 9.18 -9.13 -1.83
CA ALA A 16 9.87 -8.12 -2.64
C ALA A 16 10.48 -6.97 -1.83
N VAL A 17 9.86 -6.58 -0.71
CA VAL A 17 10.31 -5.43 0.10
C VAL A 17 10.78 -5.81 1.50
N GLY A 18 10.89 -7.10 1.81
CA GLY A 18 11.27 -7.58 3.14
C GLY A 18 10.25 -7.21 4.22
N ALA A 19 8.96 -7.23 3.89
CA ALA A 19 7.91 -6.92 4.85
C ALA A 19 7.49 -8.16 5.66
N SER A 20 6.98 -7.93 6.87
CA SER A 20 6.37 -8.94 7.73
C SER A 20 4.90 -8.61 8.00
N PRO A 21 4.05 -9.58 8.35
CA PRO A 21 2.66 -9.32 8.75
C PRO A 21 2.57 -8.32 9.91
N ASP A 22 1.61 -7.40 9.84
CA ASP A 22 1.35 -6.48 10.95
C ASP A 22 0.50 -7.17 12.05
N THR A 23 1.09 -7.39 13.22
CA THR A 23 0.39 -8.01 14.36
C THR A 23 -0.56 -7.06 15.08
N SER A 24 -0.49 -5.75 14.81
CA SER A 24 -1.38 -4.75 15.41
C SER A 24 -2.73 -4.63 14.68
N GLY A 25 -2.83 -5.15 13.46
CA GLY A 25 -4.00 -5.01 12.58
C GLY A 25 -4.19 -3.60 12.00
N THR A 26 -3.20 -2.72 12.14
CA THR A 26 -3.25 -1.34 11.62
C THR A 26 -3.13 -1.33 10.10
N ALA A 27 -2.21 -2.14 9.59
CA ALA A 27 -1.94 -2.42 8.20
C ALA A 27 -2.01 -3.93 7.95
N ASP A 28 -1.67 -4.35 6.74
CA ASP A 28 -1.58 -5.78 6.41
C ASP A 28 -0.12 -6.26 6.52
N LEU A 29 0.84 -5.40 6.18
CA LEU A 29 2.28 -5.65 6.33
C LEU A 29 3.03 -4.43 6.92
N VAL A 30 4.18 -4.70 7.53
CA VAL A 30 5.16 -3.70 8.00
C VAL A 30 6.52 -3.99 7.39
N SER A 31 7.18 -2.95 6.90
CA SER A 31 8.56 -3.01 6.38
C SER A 31 9.37 -1.83 6.92
N GLU A 32 10.69 -1.81 6.67
CA GLU A 32 11.51 -0.62 6.97
C GLU A 32 11.01 0.64 6.27
N ARG A 33 10.28 0.49 5.15
CA ARG A 33 9.68 1.60 4.40
C ARG A 33 8.40 2.12 5.02
N GLY A 34 7.90 1.49 6.09
CA GLY A 34 6.66 1.82 6.77
C GLY A 34 5.56 0.78 6.58
N PHE A 35 4.32 1.20 6.82
CA PHE A 35 3.14 0.35 6.80
C PHE A 35 2.57 0.17 5.40
N ILE A 36 2.12 -1.03 5.08
CA ILE A 36 1.59 -1.40 3.77
C ILE A 36 0.19 -1.99 3.93
N VAL A 37 -0.77 -1.38 3.25
CA VAL A 37 -2.14 -1.90 3.11
C VAL A 37 -2.27 -2.51 1.71
N VAL A 38 -2.90 -3.67 1.60
CA VAL A 38 -3.04 -4.43 0.36
C VAL A 38 -4.44 -4.25 -0.21
N ALA A 39 -4.51 -3.91 -1.48
CA ALA A 39 -5.76 -3.82 -2.25
C ALA A 39 -5.61 -4.65 -3.53
N ALA A 40 -6.13 -5.88 -3.49
CA ALA A 40 -6.04 -6.81 -4.61
C ALA A 40 -7.05 -6.49 -5.73
N GLU A 41 -8.18 -5.89 -5.37
CA GLU A 41 -9.22 -5.50 -6.33
C GLU A 41 -9.48 -4.00 -6.36
N VAL A 42 -9.99 -3.53 -7.51
CA VAL A 42 -10.39 -2.12 -7.71
C VAL A 42 -11.43 -1.69 -6.67
N GLY A 43 -12.33 -2.60 -6.28
CA GLY A 43 -13.36 -2.36 -5.27
C GLY A 43 -12.78 -2.01 -3.89
N ASP A 44 -11.59 -2.52 -3.57
CA ASP A 44 -10.95 -2.37 -2.26
C ASP A 44 -10.12 -1.09 -2.15
N LEU A 45 -9.76 -0.46 -3.28
CA LEU A 45 -8.86 0.68 -3.30
C LEU A 45 -9.34 1.81 -2.37
N LYS A 46 -10.65 2.11 -2.41
CA LYS A 46 -11.21 3.21 -1.60
C LYS A 46 -11.09 2.94 -0.10
N SER A 47 -11.37 1.71 0.34
CA SER A 47 -11.26 1.32 1.75
C SER A 47 -9.79 1.25 2.18
N ALA A 48 -8.91 0.71 1.34
CA ALA A 48 -7.47 0.62 1.57
C ALA A 48 -6.82 2.01 1.76
N PHE A 49 -7.07 2.96 0.85
CA PHE A 49 -6.56 4.32 1.00
C PHE A 49 -7.14 5.03 2.24
N LYS A 50 -8.38 4.74 2.62
CA LYS A 50 -8.98 5.27 3.86
C LYS A 50 -8.32 4.70 5.11
N ARG A 51 -7.94 3.42 5.12
CA ARG A 51 -7.13 2.79 6.19
C ARG A 51 -5.75 3.43 6.24
N ALA A 52 -5.01 3.41 5.12
CA ALA A 52 -3.64 3.92 5.05
C ALA A 52 -3.51 5.37 5.54
N LYS A 53 -4.44 6.27 5.17
CA LYS A 53 -4.44 7.68 5.60
C LYS A 53 -4.45 7.90 7.11
N LYS A 54 -4.96 6.93 7.89
CA LYS A 54 -5.02 7.00 9.36
C LYS A 54 -3.73 6.54 10.03
N ILE A 55 -2.82 5.94 9.27
CA ILE A 55 -1.56 5.41 9.77
C ILE A 55 -0.54 6.56 9.81
N ASP A 56 0.13 6.70 10.95
CA ASP A 56 1.22 7.65 11.12
C ASP A 56 2.51 7.18 10.43
N GLY A 57 3.33 8.14 10.02
CA GLY A 57 4.59 7.86 9.31
C GLY A 57 4.42 7.51 7.84
N TYR A 58 5.37 6.74 7.30
CA TYR A 58 5.34 6.29 5.92
C TYR A 58 4.32 5.17 5.72
N ARG A 59 3.54 5.31 4.65
CA ARG A 59 2.35 4.50 4.38
C ARG A 59 2.20 4.23 2.90
N TRP A 60 1.86 2.99 2.59
CA TRP A 60 1.81 2.47 1.23
C TRP A 60 0.51 1.72 1.00
N VAL A 61 0.03 1.76 -0.23
CA VAL A 61 -0.98 0.83 -0.72
C VAL A 61 -0.34 -0.04 -1.80
N ALA A 62 -0.33 -1.35 -1.58
CA ALA A 62 0.07 -2.33 -2.57
C ALA A 62 -1.11 -2.70 -3.47
N ILE A 63 -0.89 -2.73 -4.78
CA ILE A 63 -1.92 -3.02 -5.78
C ILE A 63 -1.41 -3.98 -6.86
N ASN A 64 -2.35 -4.61 -7.56
CA ASN A 64 -2.06 -5.14 -8.90
C ASN A 64 -1.77 -3.96 -9.84
N ARG A 65 -0.69 -4.04 -10.63
CA ARG A 65 -0.18 -2.90 -11.42
C ARG A 65 -1.20 -2.36 -12.43
N GLU A 66 -2.05 -3.23 -12.96
CA GLU A 66 -3.17 -2.89 -13.85
C GLU A 66 -4.19 -1.92 -13.22
N ASP A 67 -4.28 -1.87 -11.89
CA ASP A 67 -5.22 -1.02 -11.16
C ASP A 67 -4.66 0.40 -10.88
N LEU A 68 -3.48 0.73 -11.42
CA LEU A 68 -2.83 2.02 -11.19
C LEU A 68 -3.73 3.21 -11.53
N PHE A 69 -4.52 3.12 -12.59
CA PHE A 69 -5.43 4.20 -12.98
C PHE A 69 -6.59 4.38 -11.99
N GLY A 70 -7.06 3.31 -11.34
CA GLY A 70 -8.04 3.40 -10.25
C GLY A 70 -7.41 3.92 -8.95
N ALA A 71 -6.17 3.55 -8.67
CA ALA A 71 -5.47 3.92 -7.43
C ALA A 71 -4.94 5.36 -7.45
N ASN A 72 -4.47 5.85 -8.59
CA ASN A 72 -3.79 7.14 -8.68
C ASN A 72 -4.66 8.32 -8.19
N PRO A 73 -5.94 8.48 -8.59
CA PRO A 73 -6.79 9.56 -8.07
C PRO A 73 -6.92 9.55 -6.54
N LEU A 74 -7.00 8.37 -5.92
CA LEU A 74 -7.19 8.22 -4.47
C LEU A 74 -5.94 8.62 -3.65
N SER A 75 -4.78 8.53 -4.28
CA SER A 75 -3.49 8.88 -3.68
C SER A 75 -3.21 10.39 -3.69
N ILE A 76 -3.90 11.19 -4.50
CA ILE A 76 -3.69 12.65 -4.61
C ILE A 76 -3.97 13.32 -3.26
N GLY A 77 -3.05 14.16 -2.80
CA GLY A 77 -3.14 14.86 -1.51
C GLY A 77 -3.06 13.97 -0.25
N SER A 78 -2.99 12.64 -0.42
CA SER A 78 -3.01 11.70 0.70
C SER A 78 -1.64 11.47 1.36
N LYS A 79 -0.56 11.77 0.61
CA LYS A 79 0.83 11.37 0.91
C LYS A 79 1.07 9.86 1.00
N VAL A 80 0.06 9.03 0.68
CA VAL A 80 0.17 7.58 0.61
C VAL A 80 0.88 7.21 -0.70
N GLY A 81 1.92 6.37 -0.59
CA GLY A 81 2.61 5.81 -1.74
C GLY A 81 1.89 4.60 -2.33
N ILE A 82 2.31 4.18 -3.53
CA ILE A 82 1.76 3.01 -4.23
C ILE A 82 2.91 2.08 -4.61
N LEU A 83 2.75 0.80 -4.30
CA LEU A 83 3.66 -0.29 -4.66
C LEU A 83 2.95 -1.31 -5.55
N ASP A 84 3.67 -1.92 -6.49
CA ASP A 84 3.20 -3.13 -7.18
C ASP A 84 3.67 -4.41 -6.49
N ALA A 85 3.18 -5.57 -6.96
CA ALA A 85 3.53 -6.90 -6.44
C ALA A 85 5.04 -7.20 -6.42
N ASN A 86 5.85 -6.50 -7.22
CA ASN A 86 7.30 -6.67 -7.27
C ASN A 86 8.03 -5.66 -6.38
N GLY A 87 7.32 -4.95 -5.50
CA GLY A 87 7.88 -3.90 -4.66
C GLY A 87 8.25 -2.62 -5.42
N ARG A 88 7.90 -2.49 -6.71
CA ARG A 88 8.23 -1.29 -7.48
C ARG A 88 7.35 -0.15 -7.02
N VAL A 89 7.98 1.00 -6.81
CA VAL A 89 7.27 2.25 -6.49
C VAL A 89 6.60 2.77 -7.74
N LEU A 90 5.27 2.78 -7.75
CA LEU A 90 4.48 3.43 -8.79
C LEU A 90 4.22 4.90 -8.45
N LYS A 91 4.15 5.21 -7.16
CA LYS A 91 4.07 6.58 -6.63
C LYS A 91 4.73 6.63 -5.26
N ASN A 92 5.58 7.63 -5.03
CA ASN A 92 6.32 7.71 -3.77
C ASN A 92 5.41 8.09 -2.60
N ALA A 93 5.65 7.50 -1.44
CA ALA A 93 5.05 7.96 -0.19
C ALA A 93 5.76 9.24 0.28
N ASP A 94 5.03 10.05 1.05
CA ASP A 94 5.58 11.18 1.76
C ASP A 94 5.13 11.12 3.22
N SER A 95 5.97 11.60 4.14
CA SER A 95 5.59 11.68 5.55
C SER A 95 4.70 12.91 5.75
N PRO A 96 3.55 12.79 6.45
CA PRO A 96 2.79 13.97 6.87
C PRO A 96 3.72 14.90 7.66
N ARG A 97 3.79 16.19 7.27
CA ARG A 97 4.56 17.15 8.07
C ARG A 97 3.91 17.18 9.45
N LYS A 98 4.68 16.92 10.52
CA LYS A 98 4.24 17.25 11.87
C LYS A 98 3.95 18.75 11.87
N LYS A 99 2.71 19.13 12.20
CA LYS A 99 2.41 20.53 12.52
C LYS A 99 3.17 20.81 13.81
N ILE A 100 4.22 21.61 13.69
CA ILE A 100 4.90 22.25 14.82
C ILE A 100 4.00 23.38 15.30
#